data_AF-A0A519CIK3-F1
#
_entry.id   AF-A0A519CIK3-F1
#
_cell.length_a   1.000
_cell.length_b   1.000
_cell.length_c   1.000
_cell.angle_alpha   90.00
_cell.angle_beta   90.00
_cell.angle_gamma   90.00
#
_symmetry.space_group_name_H-M   'P 1'
#
loop_
_entity.id
_entity.type
_entity.pdbx_description
1 polymer ?
#
loop_
_entity_poly.entity_id
_entity_poly.type
_entity_poly.pdbx_seq_one_letter_code
_entity_poly.pdbx_strand_id
1 'polypeptide(L)'
;MQDKSYLKCINKKCGKEYPIPIIEFNCTCGNLLDVKYKDTPSQNLKEVFYQRRDPQGSIFNESGVWRFRELLNFCEIDTEDLNQCSQHLVSLDGAEGRQSKPYHMSKVAKFVGIENEKLSMSAAVTHAKLVGAKKIICASTGNTSASAGMYAANENMECDVYIPEGEIAPGKLSQAYQFGTQIIHVHGNFDDAFTKSLIDAKESGGYTVNSINPFRIEGQKAIPYRALEFLDWETPDWIVYPGGALGNTSSCGKCLMELYEWG
;
A
#
# COMPACT_ATOMS: atom_id res chain seq x y z
N MET A 1 -6.51 5.64 -20.82
CA MET A 1 -6.92 5.01 -19.55
C MET A 1 -8.40 4.72 -19.66
N GLN A 2 -8.75 3.44 -19.65
CA GLN A 2 -10.12 2.99 -19.54
C GLN A 2 -10.52 3.24 -18.10
N ASP A 3 -11.44 4.17 -17.85
CA ASP A 3 -11.89 4.64 -16.53
C ASP A 3 -12.52 3.52 -15.67
N LYS A 4 -11.75 2.48 -15.34
CA LYS A 4 -12.13 1.22 -14.66
C LYS A 4 -12.03 1.35 -13.15
N SER A 5 -11.24 2.30 -12.67
CA SER A 5 -11.06 2.59 -11.26
C SER A 5 -11.17 4.08 -11.00
N TYR A 6 -11.66 4.43 -9.81
CA TYR A 6 -11.91 5.81 -9.41
C TYR A 6 -11.78 5.93 -7.89
N LEU A 7 -11.56 7.15 -7.40
CA LEU A 7 -11.61 7.46 -5.97
C LEU A 7 -13.03 7.87 -5.59
N LYS A 8 -13.55 7.36 -4.48
CA LYS A 8 -14.89 7.68 -3.96
C LYS A 8 -14.81 8.13 -2.51
N CYS A 9 -15.55 9.17 -2.16
CA CYS A 9 -15.66 9.61 -0.76
C CYS A 9 -16.24 8.50 0.13
N ILE A 10 -15.58 8.21 1.26
CA ILE A 10 -16.05 7.19 2.22
C ILE A 10 -17.37 7.57 2.89
N ASN A 11 -17.70 8.86 2.94
CA ASN A 11 -18.99 9.32 3.45
C ASN A 11 -20.07 9.02 2.42
N LYS A 12 -20.92 8.03 2.71
CA LYS A 12 -22.03 7.58 1.87
C LYS A 12 -22.99 8.70 1.45
N LYS A 13 -23.19 9.73 2.28
CA LYS A 13 -24.04 10.88 1.92
C LYS A 13 -23.38 11.80 0.88
N CYS A 14 -22.05 11.88 0.90
CA CYS A 14 -21.30 12.67 -0.07
C CYS A 14 -21.16 11.90 -1.38
N GLY A 15 -20.62 10.67 -1.33
CA GLY A 15 -20.51 9.77 -2.48
C GLY A 15 -19.71 10.28 -3.69
N LYS A 16 -19.10 11.46 -3.60
CA LYS A 16 -18.43 12.15 -4.71
C LYS A 16 -17.24 11.34 -5.22
N GLU A 17 -17.12 11.32 -6.54
CA GLU A 17 -16.12 10.55 -7.27
C GLU A 17 -15.05 11.46 -7.85
N TYR A 18 -13.84 10.93 -7.93
CA TYR A 18 -12.64 11.61 -8.41
C TYR A 18 -11.83 10.64 -9.27
N PRO A 19 -11.08 11.12 -10.27
CA PRO A 19 -10.20 10.27 -11.06
C PRO A 19 -9.03 9.77 -10.20
N ILE A 20 -8.44 8.62 -10.54
CA ILE A 20 -7.28 8.05 -9.83
C ILE A 20 -6.06 8.99 -9.79
N PRO A 21 -5.61 9.64 -10.88
CA PRO A 21 -4.35 10.38 -10.90
C PRO A 21 -4.44 11.77 -10.24
N ILE A 22 -4.92 11.83 -8.99
CA ILE A 22 -4.90 13.02 -8.13
C ILE A 22 -4.00 12.79 -6.92
N ILE A 23 -3.44 13.87 -6.36
CA ILE A 23 -2.57 13.82 -5.18
C ILE A 23 -3.30 14.18 -3.87
N GLU A 24 -4.49 14.77 -3.95
CA GLU A 24 -5.35 15.05 -2.79
C GLU A 24 -6.21 13.84 -2.40
N PHE A 25 -5.96 13.29 -1.21
CA PHE A 25 -6.72 12.15 -0.68
C PHE A 25 -7.92 12.52 0.19
N ASN A 26 -8.14 13.82 0.39
CA ASN A 26 -9.31 14.32 1.10
C ASN A 26 -10.37 14.78 0.10
N CYS A 27 -11.59 14.28 0.30
CA CYS A 27 -12.75 14.81 -0.37
C CYS A 27 -12.99 16.27 0.03
N THR A 28 -13.60 17.04 -0.87
CA THR A 28 -14.10 18.41 -0.62
C THR A 28 -15.01 18.54 0.61
N CYS A 29 -15.62 17.45 1.10
CA CYS A 29 -16.39 17.43 2.35
C CYS A 29 -15.58 17.11 3.62
N GLY A 30 -14.25 17.02 3.52
CA GLY A 30 -13.32 16.73 4.63
C GLY A 30 -13.14 15.26 4.97
N ASN A 31 -13.88 14.34 4.35
CA ASN A 31 -13.71 12.89 4.55
C ASN A 31 -12.63 12.32 3.61
N LEU A 32 -12.08 11.15 3.96
CA LEU A 32 -11.11 10.44 3.13
C LEU A 32 -11.74 9.88 1.84
N LEU A 33 -10.89 9.61 0.86
CA LEU A 33 -11.24 8.87 -0.34
C LEU A 33 -10.88 7.39 -0.21
N ASP A 34 -11.58 6.55 -0.96
CA ASP A 34 -11.34 5.12 -1.10
C ASP A 34 -11.25 4.77 -2.59
N VAL A 35 -10.37 3.83 -2.97
CA VAL A 35 -10.30 3.35 -4.36
C VAL A 35 -11.50 2.46 -4.65
N LYS A 36 -12.14 2.59 -5.81
CA LYS A 36 -13.25 1.74 -6.25
C LYS A 36 -13.00 1.27 -7.67
N TYR A 37 -13.59 0.11 -7.98
CA TYR A 37 -13.50 -0.56 -9.27
C TYR A 37 -14.89 -0.67 -9.88
N LYS A 38 -15.01 -0.42 -11.18
CA LYS A 38 -16.28 -0.55 -11.93
C LYS A 38 -16.53 -1.99 -12.35
N ASP A 39 -15.46 -2.71 -12.65
CA ASP A 39 -15.53 -4.07 -13.16
C ASP A 39 -15.52 -5.08 -12.02
N THR A 40 -16.23 -6.19 -12.21
CA THR A 40 -16.14 -7.37 -11.35
C THR A 40 -15.06 -8.30 -11.90
N PRO A 41 -14.03 -8.65 -11.13
CA PRO A 41 -12.99 -9.57 -11.56
C PRO A 41 -13.53 -10.97 -11.88
N SER A 42 -12.91 -11.69 -12.81
CA SER A 42 -13.30 -13.05 -13.16
C SER A 42 -12.95 -14.05 -12.05
N GLN A 43 -13.82 -15.03 -11.79
CA GLN A 43 -13.52 -16.12 -10.84
C GLN A 43 -12.32 -16.98 -11.27
N ASN A 44 -11.97 -17.00 -12.57
CA ASN A 44 -10.80 -17.73 -13.08
C ASN A 44 -9.47 -17.18 -12.55
N LEU A 45 -9.48 -16.01 -11.91
CA LEU A 45 -8.27 -15.42 -11.32
C LEU A 45 -7.65 -16.27 -10.22
N LYS A 46 -8.41 -17.12 -9.52
CA LYS A 46 -7.87 -18.04 -8.50
C LYS A 46 -6.76 -18.92 -9.10
N GLU A 47 -7.00 -19.47 -10.28
CA GLU A 47 -6.03 -20.29 -11.01
C GLU A 47 -4.83 -19.47 -11.48
N VAL A 48 -5.05 -18.25 -11.97
CA VAL A 48 -3.97 -17.32 -12.34
C VAL A 48 -3.05 -17.04 -11.14
N PHE A 49 -3.61 -16.80 -9.95
CA PHE A 49 -2.82 -16.55 -8.74
C PHE A 49 -2.01 -17.75 -8.28
N TYR A 50 -2.55 -18.96 -8.44
CA TYR A 50 -1.82 -20.21 -8.20
C TYR A 50 -0.67 -20.41 -9.18
N GLN A 51 -0.90 -20.16 -10.48
CA GLN A 51 0.14 -20.26 -11.49
C GLN A 51 1.30 -19.29 -11.22
N ARG A 52 0.99 -18.06 -10.79
CA ARG A 52 2.01 -17.06 -10.42
C ARG A 52 2.80 -17.39 -9.14
N ARG A 53 2.50 -18.48 -8.43
CA ARG A 53 3.38 -19.00 -7.35
C ARG A 53 4.75 -19.42 -7.89
N ASP A 54 4.79 -19.88 -9.14
CA ASP A 54 6.02 -19.93 -9.91
C ASP A 54 6.19 -18.60 -10.64
N PRO A 55 7.09 -17.72 -10.18
CA PRO A 55 7.22 -16.39 -10.75
C PRO A 55 7.83 -16.40 -12.16
N GLN A 56 8.46 -17.50 -12.60
CA GLN A 56 9.14 -17.63 -13.90
C GLN A 56 10.07 -16.43 -14.21
N GLY A 57 10.72 -15.89 -13.18
CA GLY A 57 11.62 -14.74 -13.29
C GLY A 57 10.95 -13.36 -13.23
N SER A 58 9.63 -13.26 -13.11
CA SER A 58 8.92 -11.99 -12.92
C SER A 58 8.87 -11.59 -11.44
N ILE A 59 9.51 -10.48 -11.09
CA ILE A 59 9.47 -9.92 -9.73
C ILE A 59 8.06 -9.49 -9.31
N PHE A 60 7.19 -9.14 -10.26
CA PHE A 60 5.80 -8.76 -9.98
C PHE A 60 4.90 -9.97 -9.75
N ASN A 61 5.27 -11.14 -10.26
CA ASN A 61 4.64 -12.40 -9.89
C ASN A 61 5.16 -12.89 -8.54
N GLU A 62 6.42 -12.63 -8.22
CA GLU A 62 6.97 -12.94 -6.90
C GLU A 62 6.42 -12.01 -5.79
N SER A 63 6.09 -10.76 -6.14
CA SER A 63 5.52 -9.77 -5.24
C SER A 63 4.30 -10.28 -4.48
N GLY A 64 4.31 -10.09 -3.16
CA GLY A 64 3.15 -10.36 -2.32
C GLY A 64 1.93 -9.48 -2.63
N VAL A 65 2.12 -8.35 -3.33
CA VAL A 65 1.06 -7.41 -3.73
C VAL A 65 0.68 -7.62 -5.19
N TRP A 66 1.63 -7.44 -6.11
CA TRP A 66 1.36 -7.38 -7.54
C TRP A 66 1.04 -8.72 -8.17
N ARG A 67 1.23 -9.83 -7.46
CA ARG A 67 0.71 -11.13 -7.89
C ARG A 67 -0.81 -11.15 -7.98
N PHE A 68 -1.50 -10.29 -7.21
CA PHE A 68 -2.96 -10.12 -7.19
C PHE A 68 -3.42 -8.86 -7.94
N ARG A 69 -2.60 -8.31 -8.84
CA ARG A 69 -2.79 -6.99 -9.47
C ARG A 69 -4.19 -6.74 -10.04
N GLU A 70 -4.89 -7.76 -10.50
CA GLU A 70 -6.27 -7.68 -11.01
C GLU A 70 -7.29 -7.25 -9.94
N LEU A 71 -7.08 -7.62 -8.67
CA LEU A 71 -7.97 -7.27 -7.55
C LEU A 71 -7.70 -5.86 -6.99
N LEU A 72 -6.62 -5.21 -7.45
CA LEU A 72 -6.25 -3.86 -7.06
C LEU A 72 -5.71 -3.05 -8.25
N ASN A 73 -6.33 -3.23 -9.43
CA ASN A 73 -5.81 -2.72 -10.71
C ASN A 73 -6.06 -1.22 -10.93
N PHE A 74 -5.69 -0.37 -9.97
CA PHE A 74 -5.90 1.08 -10.06
C PHE A 74 -4.98 1.76 -11.09
N CYS A 75 -3.98 1.04 -11.60
CA CYS A 75 -3.05 1.48 -12.63
C CYS A 75 -3.39 0.92 -14.04
N GLU A 76 -4.48 0.16 -14.16
CA GLU A 76 -4.97 -0.41 -15.43
C GLU A 76 -3.92 -1.25 -16.19
N ILE A 77 -3.17 -2.08 -15.45
CA ILE A 77 -2.14 -2.97 -15.97
C ILE A 77 -2.73 -4.36 -16.20
N ASP A 78 -3.16 -4.59 -17.45
CA ASP A 78 -3.74 -5.85 -17.94
C ASP A 78 -2.72 -6.62 -18.81
N THR A 79 -1.51 -6.84 -18.31
CA THR A 79 -0.41 -7.50 -19.05
C THR A 79 0.48 -8.35 -18.16
N GLU A 80 1.10 -9.38 -18.75
CA GLU A 80 2.15 -10.21 -18.13
C GLU A 80 3.57 -9.78 -18.55
N ASP A 81 3.68 -8.82 -19.49
CA ASP A 81 4.97 -8.33 -19.96
C ASP A 81 5.72 -7.58 -18.84
N LEU A 82 6.91 -8.08 -18.50
CA LEU A 82 7.71 -7.56 -17.39
C LEU A 82 8.10 -6.09 -17.60
N ASN A 83 8.39 -5.69 -18.85
CA ASN A 83 8.79 -4.32 -19.16
C ASN A 83 7.65 -3.34 -19.02
N GLN A 84 6.45 -3.71 -19.47
CA GLN A 84 5.25 -2.90 -19.23
C GLN A 84 4.91 -2.83 -17.74
N CYS A 85 5.01 -3.95 -17.02
CA CYS A 85 4.80 -3.94 -15.57
C CYS A 85 5.77 -3.00 -14.86
N SER A 86 7.06 -3.01 -15.19
CA SER A 86 8.07 -2.17 -14.51
C SER A 86 7.94 -0.67 -14.79
N GLN A 87 7.28 -0.28 -15.88
CA GLN A 87 6.96 1.12 -16.16
C GLN A 87 5.95 1.70 -15.18
N HIS A 88 5.10 0.85 -14.58
CA HIS A 88 3.99 1.29 -13.74
C HIS A 88 4.11 0.78 -12.30
N LEU A 89 4.28 -0.52 -12.13
CA LEU A 89 4.31 -1.20 -10.85
C LEU A 89 5.65 -1.00 -10.15
N VAL A 90 5.58 -0.81 -8.84
CA VAL A 90 6.73 -0.61 -7.98
C VAL A 90 6.86 -1.80 -7.04
N SER A 91 7.92 -2.56 -7.20
CA SER A 91 8.35 -3.66 -6.34
C SER A 91 9.85 -3.51 -6.10
N LEU A 92 10.34 -3.85 -4.90
CA LEU A 92 11.77 -3.72 -4.60
C LEU A 92 12.56 -4.78 -5.38
N ASP A 93 12.18 -6.03 -5.18
CA ASP A 93 12.82 -7.22 -5.75
C ASP A 93 11.85 -8.41 -5.75
N GLY A 94 10.54 -8.14 -5.64
CA GLY A 94 9.51 -9.14 -5.35
C GLY A 94 9.53 -9.64 -3.91
N ALA A 95 10.48 -9.22 -3.06
CA ALA A 95 10.59 -9.75 -1.71
C ALA A 95 9.58 -9.18 -0.71
N GLU A 96 8.78 -8.16 -1.08
CA GLU A 96 7.68 -7.71 -0.24
C GLU A 96 6.69 -8.86 -0.02
N GLY A 97 6.74 -9.45 1.18
CA GLY A 97 5.96 -10.63 1.54
C GLY A 97 6.60 -11.99 1.19
N ARG A 98 7.80 -12.07 0.59
CA ARG A 98 8.48 -13.33 0.20
C ARG A 98 8.97 -14.18 1.37
N GLN A 99 9.29 -13.58 2.52
CA GLN A 99 9.79 -14.33 3.69
C GLN A 99 8.72 -15.17 4.42
N SER A 100 7.44 -15.09 4.03
CA SER A 100 6.42 -16.02 4.54
C SER A 100 6.49 -17.35 3.76
N LYS A 101 7.50 -18.17 4.06
CA LYS A 101 7.50 -19.57 3.61
C LYS A 101 6.24 -20.27 4.16
N PRO A 102 5.42 -20.95 3.34
CA PRO A 102 4.17 -21.58 3.80
C PRO A 102 4.37 -22.80 4.71
N TYR A 103 5.59 -23.30 4.91
CA TYR A 103 5.76 -24.70 5.29
C TYR A 103 5.49 -25.07 6.74
N HIS A 104 5.42 -24.14 7.71
CA HIS A 104 5.09 -24.46 9.11
C HIS A 104 4.12 -23.45 9.76
N MET A 105 2.85 -23.52 9.35
CA MET A 105 1.73 -22.73 9.88
C MET A 105 1.03 -23.47 11.03
N SER A 106 1.21 -23.03 12.28
CA SER A 106 0.32 -23.41 13.40
C SER A 106 -0.59 -22.26 13.86
N LYS A 107 -0.38 -21.03 13.37
CA LYS A 107 -1.21 -19.86 13.66
C LYS A 107 -1.17 -18.87 12.49
N VAL A 108 -2.34 -18.47 11.99
CA VAL A 108 -2.54 -17.35 11.03
C VAL A 108 -1.81 -16.07 11.51
N ALA A 109 -1.63 -15.90 12.82
CA ALA A 109 -0.83 -14.82 13.42
C ALA A 109 0.63 -14.74 12.92
N LYS A 110 1.24 -15.82 12.42
CA LYS A 110 2.58 -15.75 11.80
C LYS A 110 2.56 -15.09 10.42
N PHE A 111 1.45 -15.19 9.70
CA PHE A 111 1.22 -14.46 8.45
C PHE A 111 1.04 -12.95 8.71
N VAL A 112 0.54 -12.57 9.89
CA VAL A 112 0.45 -11.17 10.35
C VAL A 112 1.84 -10.58 10.70
N GLY A 113 2.90 -11.39 10.73
CA GLY A 113 4.30 -10.98 10.87
C GLY A 113 4.97 -10.50 9.58
N ILE A 114 4.22 -10.31 8.49
CA ILE A 114 4.72 -9.56 7.34
C ILE A 114 5.00 -8.13 7.80
N GLU A 115 6.13 -7.55 7.39
CA GLU A 115 6.33 -6.11 7.49
C GLU A 115 5.32 -5.40 6.56
N ASN A 116 4.07 -5.27 7.03
CA ASN A 116 2.91 -4.78 6.28
C ASN A 116 3.15 -3.41 5.63
N GLU A 117 4.09 -2.66 6.19
CA GLU A 117 4.56 -1.39 5.64
C GLU A 117 5.05 -1.54 4.21
N LYS A 118 5.82 -2.60 3.89
CA LYS A 118 6.34 -2.85 2.54
C LYS A 118 5.22 -3.10 1.53
N LEU A 119 4.22 -3.91 1.89
CA LEU A 119 3.04 -4.16 1.05
C LEU A 119 2.27 -2.85 0.78
N SER A 120 2.04 -2.06 1.82
CA SER A 120 1.33 -0.79 1.71
C SER A 120 2.08 0.24 0.89
N MET A 121 3.42 0.28 1.03
CA MET A 121 4.27 1.27 0.38
C MET A 121 4.46 0.95 -1.10
N SER A 122 4.51 -0.32 -1.47
CA SER A 122 4.53 -0.77 -2.86
C SER A 122 3.38 -0.16 -3.67
N ALA A 123 2.13 -0.29 -3.20
CA ALA A 123 0.96 0.27 -3.89
C ALA A 123 0.94 1.81 -3.85
N ALA A 124 1.29 2.43 -2.72
CA ALA A 124 1.33 3.89 -2.63
C ALA A 124 2.40 4.51 -3.55
N VAL A 125 3.58 3.91 -3.66
CA VAL A 125 4.66 4.42 -4.52
C VAL A 125 4.40 4.10 -5.99
N THR A 126 3.71 3.01 -6.32
CA THR A 126 3.14 2.80 -7.67
C THR A 126 2.23 3.95 -8.08
N HIS A 127 1.33 4.39 -7.18
CA HIS A 127 0.49 5.55 -7.48
C HIS A 127 1.29 6.86 -7.53
N ALA A 128 2.28 7.04 -6.63
CA ALA A 128 3.19 8.19 -6.68
C ALA A 128 3.91 8.29 -8.04
N LYS A 129 4.38 7.16 -8.57
CA LYS A 129 5.00 7.05 -9.90
C LYS A 129 4.02 7.39 -11.00
N LEU A 130 2.77 6.88 -10.92
CA LEU A 130 1.69 7.15 -11.86
C LEU A 130 1.39 8.65 -11.98
N VAL A 131 1.40 9.40 -10.87
CA VAL A 131 1.17 10.86 -10.86
C VAL A 131 2.45 11.68 -11.09
N GLY A 132 3.58 11.03 -11.36
CA GLY A 132 4.85 11.68 -11.67
C GLY A 132 5.54 12.34 -10.47
N ALA A 133 5.22 11.91 -9.24
CA ALA A 133 5.82 12.45 -8.02
C ALA A 133 7.35 12.29 -8.04
N LYS A 134 8.06 13.33 -7.58
CA LYS A 134 9.52 13.33 -7.42
C LYS A 134 9.97 13.19 -5.97
N LYS A 135 9.04 13.38 -5.05
CA LYS A 135 9.26 13.34 -3.61
C LYS A 135 8.08 12.66 -2.94
N ILE A 136 8.36 11.76 -2.00
CA ILE A 136 7.37 11.22 -1.08
C ILE A 136 7.59 11.74 0.33
N ILE A 137 6.51 11.86 1.08
CA ILE A 137 6.51 12.43 2.43
C ILE A 137 5.69 11.56 3.39
N CYS A 138 6.24 11.27 4.58
CA CYS A 138 5.46 10.69 5.67
C CYS A 138 5.90 11.20 7.05
N ALA A 139 5.04 10.98 8.04
CA ALA A 139 5.37 11.14 9.45
C ALA A 139 5.42 9.76 10.12
N SER A 140 6.61 9.34 10.58
CA SER A 140 6.81 8.04 11.24
C SER A 140 8.20 7.93 11.87
N THR A 141 8.25 7.31 13.06
CA THR A 141 9.50 6.98 13.76
C THR A 141 9.88 5.49 13.68
N GLY A 142 9.25 4.72 12.77
CA GLY A 142 9.41 3.26 12.71
C GLY A 142 9.35 2.67 11.29
N ASN A 143 8.78 1.47 11.16
CA ASN A 143 8.82 0.70 9.91
C ASN A 143 8.30 1.43 8.66
N THR A 144 7.32 2.34 8.82
CA THR A 144 6.80 3.13 7.68
C THR A 144 7.87 4.03 7.06
N SER A 145 8.73 4.66 7.88
CA SER A 145 9.76 5.56 7.38
C SER A 145 10.93 4.81 6.74
N ALA A 146 11.30 3.65 7.30
CA ALA A 146 12.25 2.75 6.66
C ALA A 146 11.71 2.28 5.29
N SER A 147 10.46 1.82 5.24
CA SER A 147 9.83 1.37 3.99
C SER A 147 9.71 2.50 2.98
N ALA A 148 9.31 3.72 3.40
CA ALA A 148 9.23 4.87 2.51
C ALA A 148 10.61 5.17 1.89
N GLY A 149 11.67 5.24 2.70
CA GLY A 149 13.03 5.44 2.22
C GLY A 149 13.47 4.40 1.20
N MET A 150 13.23 3.11 1.47
CA MET A 150 13.57 2.01 0.55
C MET A 150 12.91 2.17 -0.83
N TYR A 151 11.59 2.38 -0.84
CA TYR A 151 10.83 2.50 -2.09
C TYR A 151 11.13 3.81 -2.82
N ALA A 152 11.37 4.90 -2.10
CA ALA A 152 11.81 6.16 -2.70
C ALA A 152 13.15 6.00 -3.41
N ALA A 153 14.14 5.38 -2.75
CA ALA A 153 15.44 5.11 -3.34
C ALA A 153 15.32 4.18 -4.57
N ASN A 154 14.44 3.17 -4.53
CA ASN A 154 14.18 2.26 -5.64
C ASN A 154 13.66 2.99 -6.89
N GLU A 155 12.74 3.94 -6.70
CA GLU A 155 12.11 4.70 -7.79
C GLU A 155 12.78 6.05 -8.06
N ASN A 156 13.97 6.29 -7.50
CA ASN A 156 14.72 7.54 -7.62
C ASN A 156 13.87 8.78 -7.26
N MET A 157 13.13 8.69 -6.15
CA MET A 157 12.36 9.77 -5.54
C MET A 157 13.06 10.26 -4.26
N GLU A 158 12.90 11.53 -3.95
CA GLU A 158 13.26 12.07 -2.63
C GLU A 158 12.30 11.55 -1.55
N CYS A 159 12.77 11.44 -0.30
CA CYS A 159 11.96 10.99 0.82
C CYS A 159 12.18 11.89 2.03
N ASP A 160 11.10 12.57 2.46
CA ASP A 160 11.12 13.38 3.69
C ASP A 160 10.30 12.68 4.78
N VAL A 161 10.93 12.47 5.94
CA VAL A 161 10.31 11.82 7.10
C VAL A 161 10.25 12.79 8.26
N TYR A 162 9.03 13.13 8.66
CA TYR A 162 8.74 14.04 9.76
C TYR A 162 8.63 13.25 11.05
N ILE A 163 9.36 13.68 12.08
CA ILE A 163 9.36 13.06 13.40
C ILE A 163 9.25 14.12 14.50
N PRO A 164 8.57 13.84 15.62
CA PRO A 164 8.59 14.74 16.76
C PRO A 164 10.01 14.85 17.33
N GLU A 165 10.38 16.03 17.81
CA GLU A 165 11.60 16.23 18.57
C GLU A 165 11.58 15.48 19.90
N GLY A 166 12.71 14.84 20.24
CA GLY A 166 12.87 14.07 21.46
C GLY A 166 13.80 12.87 21.26
N GLU A 167 13.85 12.00 22.27
CA GLU A 167 14.72 10.81 22.33
C GLU A 167 14.20 9.68 21.40
N ILE A 168 14.29 9.89 20.08
CA ILE A 168 14.12 8.80 19.13
C ILE A 168 15.44 8.05 19.05
N ALA A 169 15.44 6.81 19.52
CA ALA A 169 16.62 5.95 19.48
C ALA A 169 17.21 5.93 18.05
N PRO A 170 18.48 6.32 17.83
CA PRO A 170 19.10 6.39 16.50
C PRO A 170 18.99 5.08 15.72
N GLY A 171 18.98 3.94 16.42
CA GLY A 171 18.78 2.62 15.82
C GLY A 171 17.46 2.47 15.05
N LYS A 172 16.38 3.15 15.48
CA LYS A 172 15.08 3.13 14.77
C LYS A 172 15.10 3.87 13.44
N LEU A 173 15.95 4.89 13.32
CA LEU A 173 16.08 5.72 12.12
C LEU A 173 17.19 5.25 11.19
N SER A 174 18.09 4.37 11.67
CA SER A 174 19.25 3.87 10.93
C SER A 174 18.90 3.29 9.56
N GLN A 175 17.74 2.62 9.42
CA GLN A 175 17.28 2.11 8.14
C GLN A 175 16.89 3.24 7.18
N ALA A 176 16.14 4.24 7.64
CA ALA A 176 15.74 5.36 6.79
C ALA A 176 16.95 6.18 6.30
N TYR A 177 17.92 6.44 7.17
CA TYR A 177 19.16 7.14 6.80
C TYR A 177 19.97 6.41 5.70
N GLN A 178 20.02 5.08 5.73
CA GLN A 178 20.73 4.28 4.72
C GLN A 178 20.17 4.47 3.31
N PHE A 179 18.88 4.79 3.18
CA PHE A 179 18.22 5.01 1.89
C PHE A 179 18.14 6.49 1.50
N GLY A 180 18.94 7.36 2.11
CA GLY A 180 19.01 8.79 1.75
C GLY A 180 17.77 9.59 2.15
N THR A 181 16.99 9.09 3.11
CA THR A 181 15.81 9.80 3.62
C THR A 181 16.22 11.02 4.43
N GLN A 182 15.62 12.17 4.12
CA GLN A 182 15.77 13.39 4.90
C GLN A 182 14.88 13.32 6.14
N ILE A 183 15.49 13.34 7.32
CA ILE A 183 14.77 13.35 8.59
C ILE A 183 14.52 14.79 9.02
N ILE A 184 13.25 15.14 9.19
CA ILE A 184 12.80 16.49 9.58
C ILE A 184 12.23 16.41 11.00
N HIS A 185 12.89 17.10 11.91
CA HIS A 185 12.47 17.20 13.29
C HIS A 185 11.42 18.30 13.44
N VAL A 186 10.32 17.96 14.13
CA VAL A 186 9.20 18.87 14.40
C VAL A 186 9.07 19.05 15.90
N HIS A 187 9.15 20.29 16.38
CA HIS A 187 8.83 20.62 17.77
C HIS A 187 7.37 20.26 18.06
N GLY A 188 7.12 19.24 18.87
CA GLY A 188 5.77 18.79 19.20
C GLY A 188 5.66 17.27 19.35
N ASN A 189 4.44 16.76 19.24
CA ASN A 189 4.12 15.34 19.29
C ASN A 189 3.95 14.74 17.88
N PHE A 190 3.51 13.47 17.81
CA PHE A 190 3.29 12.79 16.52
C PHE A 190 2.23 13.49 15.65
N ASP A 191 1.15 14.00 16.23
CA ASP A 191 0.08 14.67 15.50
C ASP A 191 0.58 16.00 14.90
N ASP A 192 1.47 16.70 15.60
CA ASP A 192 2.14 17.91 15.09
C ASP A 192 3.03 17.56 13.88
N ALA A 193 3.85 16.51 14.00
CA ALA A 193 4.70 16.03 12.90
C ALA A 193 3.86 15.55 11.71
N PHE A 194 2.77 14.84 11.97
CA PHE A 194 1.82 14.40 10.96
C PHE A 194 1.18 15.58 10.23
N THR A 195 0.65 16.55 10.98
CA THR A 195 0.03 17.75 10.41
C THR A 195 1.02 18.54 9.57
N LYS A 196 2.24 18.75 10.07
CA LYS A 196 3.31 19.43 9.33
C LYS A 196 3.66 18.70 8.04
N SER A 197 3.78 17.37 8.08
CA SER A 197 4.06 16.56 6.88
C SER A 197 2.98 16.71 5.79
N LEU A 198 1.71 16.89 6.17
CA LEU A 198 0.62 17.10 5.23
C LEU A 198 0.59 18.51 4.63
N ILE A 199 0.96 19.52 5.41
CA ILE A 199 1.13 20.90 4.93
C ILE A 199 2.27 20.93 3.91
N ASP A 200 3.42 20.35 4.26
CA ASP A 200 4.61 20.40 3.41
C ASP A 200 4.46 19.57 2.14
N ALA A 201 3.72 18.45 2.19
CA ALA A 201 3.33 17.72 0.98
C ALA A 201 2.58 18.62 -0.02
N LYS A 202 1.65 19.45 0.45
CA LYS A 202 0.91 20.38 -0.42
C LYS A 202 1.77 21.52 -0.93
N GLU A 203 2.59 22.11 -0.08
CA GLU A 203 3.41 23.28 -0.43
C GLU A 203 4.58 22.94 -1.36
N SER A 204 5.20 21.78 -1.18
CA SER A 204 6.35 21.33 -1.99
C SER A 204 5.97 20.53 -3.23
N GLY A 205 4.69 20.20 -3.41
CA GLY A 205 4.24 19.23 -4.42
C GLY A 205 4.70 17.80 -4.11
N GLY A 206 4.99 17.50 -2.85
CA GLY A 206 5.35 16.16 -2.38
C GLY A 206 4.13 15.23 -2.29
N TYR A 207 4.36 13.95 -2.51
CA TYR A 207 3.32 12.92 -2.45
C TYR A 207 3.26 12.27 -1.06
N THR A 208 2.13 12.36 -0.38
CA THR A 208 2.04 11.78 0.97
C THR A 208 1.84 10.27 0.95
N VAL A 209 2.69 9.54 1.68
CA VAL A 209 2.56 8.09 1.93
C VAL A 209 2.15 7.81 3.39
N ASN A 210 1.53 8.79 4.03
CA ASN A 210 0.88 8.63 5.33
C ASN A 210 -0.34 7.70 5.23
N SER A 211 -0.85 7.23 6.38
CA SER A 211 -1.97 6.28 6.45
C SER A 211 -3.30 6.78 5.86
N ILE A 212 -3.40 8.09 5.55
CA ILE A 212 -4.56 8.67 4.85
C ILE A 212 -4.57 8.35 3.35
N ASN A 213 -3.45 7.86 2.81
CA ASN A 213 -3.31 7.51 1.41
C ASN A 213 -4.10 6.22 1.10
N PRO A 214 -5.12 6.25 0.22
CA PRO A 214 -5.98 5.11 -0.05
C PRO A 214 -5.25 3.97 -0.77
N PHE A 215 -4.16 4.25 -1.49
CA PHE A 215 -3.36 3.22 -2.15
C PHE A 215 -2.56 2.38 -1.15
N ARG A 216 -2.32 2.89 0.06
CA ARG A 216 -1.79 2.05 1.15
C ARG A 216 -2.79 0.99 1.58
N ILE A 217 -4.08 1.32 1.60
CA ILE A 217 -5.16 0.38 1.89
C ILE A 217 -5.21 -0.68 0.79
N GLU A 218 -5.09 -0.29 -0.49
CA GLU A 218 -5.01 -1.24 -1.63
C GLU A 218 -3.89 -2.26 -1.47
N GLY A 219 -2.67 -1.80 -1.18
CA GLY A 219 -1.53 -2.70 -0.97
C GLY A 219 -1.72 -3.64 0.23
N GLN A 220 -2.37 -3.17 1.30
CA GLN A 220 -2.64 -3.98 2.49
C GLN A 220 -3.73 -5.03 2.27
N LYS A 221 -4.64 -4.89 1.28
CA LYS A 221 -5.59 -5.96 0.91
C LYS A 221 -4.88 -7.25 0.48
N ALA A 222 -3.62 -7.18 0.08
CA ALA A 222 -2.82 -8.37 -0.20
C ALA A 222 -2.66 -9.30 1.01
N ILE A 223 -2.74 -8.79 2.24
CA ILE A 223 -2.64 -9.62 3.45
C ILE A 223 -3.79 -10.65 3.50
N PRO A 224 -5.07 -10.25 3.50
CA PRO A 224 -6.18 -11.20 3.45
C PRO A 224 -6.25 -11.99 2.15
N TYR A 225 -5.88 -11.45 0.97
CA TYR A 225 -5.83 -12.25 -0.27
C TYR A 225 -4.94 -13.48 -0.13
N ARG A 226 -3.75 -13.30 0.44
CA ARG A 226 -2.79 -14.40 0.66
C ARG A 226 -3.25 -15.38 1.72
N ALA A 227 -3.90 -14.88 2.78
CA ALA A 227 -4.48 -15.73 3.81
C ALA A 227 -5.59 -16.62 3.22
N LEU A 228 -6.49 -16.05 2.41
CA LEU A 228 -7.54 -16.79 1.71
C LEU A 228 -6.96 -17.76 0.70
N GLU A 229 -6.00 -17.34 -0.12
CA GLU A 229 -5.32 -18.21 -1.09
C GLU A 229 -4.63 -19.42 -0.40
N PHE A 230 -4.06 -19.23 0.80
CA PHE A 230 -3.50 -20.33 1.59
C PHE A 230 -4.57 -21.29 2.12
N LEU A 231 -5.76 -20.79 2.41
CA LEU A 231 -6.93 -21.58 2.81
C LEU A 231 -7.73 -22.09 1.60
N ASP A 232 -7.11 -22.19 0.42
CA ASP A 232 -7.76 -22.60 -0.83
C ASP A 232 -9.03 -21.79 -1.17
N TRP A 233 -9.02 -20.51 -0.81
CA TRP A 233 -10.15 -19.57 -0.90
C TRP A 233 -11.37 -19.94 -0.06
N GLU A 234 -11.20 -20.81 0.95
CA GLU A 234 -12.19 -21.04 1.99
C GLU A 234 -12.12 -19.92 3.03
N THR A 235 -13.23 -19.21 3.19
CA THR A 235 -13.31 -18.07 4.12
C THR A 235 -13.35 -18.57 5.57
N PRO A 236 -12.48 -18.08 6.47
CA PRO A 236 -12.51 -18.43 7.88
C PRO A 236 -13.67 -17.72 8.60
N ASP A 237 -14.18 -18.32 9.69
CA ASP A 237 -15.22 -17.69 10.53
C ASP A 237 -14.72 -16.41 11.21
N TRP A 238 -13.43 -16.38 11.57
CA TRP A 238 -12.84 -15.29 12.34
C TRP A 238 -11.47 -14.88 11.79
N ILE A 239 -11.28 -13.57 11.68
CA ILE A 239 -10.01 -12.94 11.37
C ILE A 239 -9.71 -11.93 12.48
N VAL A 240 -8.56 -12.08 13.15
CA VAL A 240 -8.16 -11.22 14.28
C VAL A 240 -7.00 -10.32 13.87
N TYR A 241 -7.20 -9.01 13.94
CA TYR A 241 -6.18 -7.98 13.63
C TYR A 241 -5.83 -7.16 14.89
N PRO A 242 -4.53 -6.88 15.12
CA PRO A 242 -4.13 -5.90 16.13
C PRO A 242 -4.49 -4.47 15.68
N GLY A 243 -5.22 -3.74 16.52
CA GLY A 243 -5.69 -2.38 16.25
C GLY A 243 -4.67 -1.31 16.62
N GLY A 244 -3.67 -1.10 15.76
CA GLY A 244 -2.73 0.04 15.86
C GLY A 244 -3.29 1.28 15.16
N ALA A 245 -2.72 1.62 13.99
CA ALA A 245 -3.18 2.72 13.14
C ALA A 245 -4.51 2.45 12.40
N LEU A 246 -5.16 1.30 12.66
CA LEU A 246 -6.42 0.84 12.08
C LEU A 246 -6.49 0.67 10.54
N GLY A 247 -5.48 1.12 9.78
CA GLY A 247 -5.40 0.91 8.33
C GLY A 247 -5.47 -0.56 7.91
N ASN A 248 -4.78 -1.45 8.63
CA ASN A 248 -4.81 -2.89 8.38
C ASN A 248 -6.21 -3.50 8.59
N THR A 249 -6.95 -3.01 9.59
CA THR A 249 -8.33 -3.45 9.83
C THR A 249 -9.25 -2.95 8.73
N SER A 250 -9.07 -1.69 8.30
CA SER A 250 -9.82 -1.10 7.19
C SER A 250 -9.58 -1.83 5.86
N SER A 251 -8.33 -2.17 5.54
CA SER A 251 -8.01 -2.93 4.32
C SER A 251 -8.52 -4.37 4.37
N CYS A 252 -8.50 -5.00 5.54
CA CYS A 252 -9.13 -6.32 5.72
C CYS A 252 -10.65 -6.25 5.49
N GLY A 253 -11.34 -5.30 6.12
CA GLY A 253 -12.78 -5.10 5.90
C GLY A 253 -13.10 -4.81 4.44
N LYS A 254 -12.32 -3.93 3.80
CA LYS A 254 -12.47 -3.62 2.38
C LYS A 254 -12.31 -4.85 1.49
N CYS A 255 -11.24 -5.60 1.68
CA CYS A 255 -10.97 -6.83 0.94
C CYS A 255 -12.16 -7.79 1.00
N LEU A 256 -12.68 -8.06 2.20
CA LEU A 256 -13.80 -8.99 2.37
C LEU A 256 -15.09 -8.48 1.73
N MET A 257 -15.38 -7.18 1.84
CA MET A 257 -16.55 -6.58 1.20
C MET A 257 -16.47 -6.67 -0.32
N GLU A 258 -15.31 -6.35 -0.91
CA GLU A 258 -15.12 -6.43 -2.36
C GLU A 258 -15.19 -7.88 -2.87
N LEU A 259 -14.52 -8.82 -2.21
CA LEU A 259 -14.59 -10.23 -2.59
C LEU A 259 -16.03 -10.77 -2.49
N TYR A 260 -16.78 -10.37 -1.45
CA TYR A 260 -18.18 -10.74 -1.32
C TYR A 260 -19.05 -10.16 -2.44
N GLU A 261 -18.81 -8.90 -2.82
CA GLU A 261 -19.52 -8.23 -3.92
C GLU A 261 -19.18 -8.87 -5.29
N TRP A 262 -17.97 -9.40 -5.46
CA TRP A 262 -17.50 -10.02 -6.70
C TRP A 262 -17.85 -11.50 -6.86
N GLY A 263 -18.16 -12.19 -5.75
CA GLY A 263 -18.49 -13.63 -5.71
C GLY A 263 -17.28 -14.54 -5.80
#